data_AF-A0A4Y2VW96-F1
#
_entry.id   AF-A0A4Y2VW96-F1
#
_cell.length_a   1.000
_cell.length_b   1.000
_cell.length_c   1.000
_cell.angle_alpha   90.00
_cell.angle_beta   90.00
_cell.angle_gamma   90.00
#
_symmetry.space_group_name_H-M   'P 1'
#
loop_
_entity.id
_entity.type
_entity.pdbx_description
1 polymer ?
#
loop_
_entity_poly.entity_id
_entity_poly.type
_entity_poly.pdbx_seq_one_letter_code
_entity_poly.pdbx_strand_id
1 'polypeptide(L)'
;MAGYSIEKLNASNYSSWSMDMKFVLMERGLWEIVNGAELSPEKAENLDEDLREYKSRCNMAISLIYLNIEKDYRKVIETFEDPVLVWTALAKYFRPDSQSFHMKIFF
;
A
#
# COMPACT_ATOMS: atom_id res chain seq x y z
N MET A 1 15.54 -6.73 14.14
CA MET A 1 15.55 -5.91 12.91
C MET A 1 15.17 -4.50 13.33
N ALA A 2 16.07 -3.52 13.15
CA ALA A 2 15.82 -2.15 13.60
C ALA A 2 14.56 -1.62 12.90
N GLY A 3 13.59 -1.13 13.68
CA GLY A 3 12.38 -0.55 13.14
C GLY A 3 12.73 0.72 12.37
N TYR A 4 12.76 0.64 11.04
CA TYR A 4 12.86 1.83 10.20
C TYR A 4 11.62 2.70 10.47
N SER A 5 11.83 3.79 11.20
CA SER A 5 10.82 4.80 11.39
C SER A 5 10.98 5.81 10.26
N ILE A 6 10.00 5.85 9.36
CA ILE A 6 9.90 6.92 8.37
C ILE A 6 9.07 8.07 8.97
N GLU A 7 9.18 9.27 8.40
CA GLU A 7 8.28 10.36 8.77
C GLU A 7 6.83 9.94 8.46
N LYS A 8 5.86 10.29 9.31
CA LYS A 8 4.46 9.96 9.02
C LYS A 8 3.92 10.84 7.90
N LEU A 9 3.01 10.30 7.10
CA LEU A 9 2.36 11.06 6.04
C LEU A 9 1.59 12.25 6.62
N ASN A 10 1.90 13.43 6.10
CA ASN A 10 1.26 14.72 6.41
C ASN A 10 0.92 15.50 5.13
N ALA A 11 0.36 16.71 5.29
CA ALA A 11 -0.08 17.58 4.19
C ALA A 11 1.01 17.89 3.15
N SER A 12 2.29 17.87 3.56
CA SER A 12 3.40 18.42 2.78
C SER A 12 4.41 17.40 2.29
N ASN A 13 4.38 16.16 2.78
CA ASN A 13 5.47 15.21 2.56
C ASN A 13 5.11 13.98 1.70
N TYR A 14 3.92 13.94 1.07
CA TYR A 14 3.45 12.76 0.33
C TYR A 14 4.49 12.22 -0.67
N SER A 15 5.21 13.11 -1.37
CA SER A 15 6.23 12.67 -2.34
C SER A 15 7.33 11.84 -1.70
N SER A 16 7.96 12.36 -0.64
CA SER A 16 9.02 11.66 0.09
C SER A 16 8.47 10.44 0.83
N TRP A 17 7.33 10.61 1.53
CA TRP A 17 6.65 9.52 2.24
C TRP A 17 6.32 8.34 1.34
N SER A 18 5.80 8.59 0.13
CA SER A 18 5.44 7.52 -0.80
C SER A 18 6.66 6.71 -1.27
N MET A 19 7.82 7.36 -1.41
CA MET A 19 9.07 6.69 -1.76
C MET A 19 9.60 5.86 -0.59
N ASP A 20 9.63 6.44 0.61
CA ASP A 20 10.09 5.73 1.82
C ASP A 20 9.19 4.55 2.16
N MET A 21 7.86 4.75 2.10
CA MET A 21 6.88 3.70 2.34
C MET A 21 6.99 2.56 1.32
N LYS A 22 7.25 2.88 0.05
CA LYS A 22 7.52 1.86 -0.97
C LYS A 22 8.70 0.96 -0.54
N PHE A 23 9.81 1.52 -0.09
CA PHE A 23 10.96 0.71 0.35
C PHE A 23 10.66 -0.09 1.63
N VAL A 24 9.89 0.46 2.57
CA VAL A 24 9.41 -0.26 3.76
C VAL A 24 8.54 -1.49 3.39
N LEU A 25 7.70 -1.35 2.35
CA LEU A 25 6.88 -2.44 1.81
C LEU A 25 7.72 -3.45 1.01
N MET A 26 8.71 -2.99 0.25
CA MET A 26 9.64 -3.87 -0.47
C MET A 26 10.48 -4.73 0.48
N GLU A 27 10.99 -4.17 1.57
CA GLU A 27 11.74 -4.91 2.60
C GLU A 27 10.91 -6.05 3.23
N ARG A 28 9.58 -5.91 3.21
CA ARG A 28 8.63 -6.91 3.72
C ARG A 28 8.00 -7.80 2.66
N GLY A 29 8.36 -7.63 1.39
CA GLY A 29 7.75 -8.38 0.28
C GLY A 29 6.26 -8.06 0.06
N LEU A 30 5.83 -6.84 0.39
CA LEU A 30 4.41 -6.43 0.30
C LEU A 30 4.15 -5.47 -0.86
N TRP A 31 5.20 -4.96 -1.51
CA TRP A 31 5.05 -3.94 -2.56
C TRP A 31 4.26 -4.44 -3.77
N GLU A 32 4.44 -5.71 -4.16
CA GLU A 32 3.74 -6.30 -5.31
C GLU A 32 2.23 -6.44 -5.09
N ILE A 33 1.81 -6.65 -3.84
CA ILE A 33 0.39 -6.60 -3.46
C ILE A 33 -0.14 -5.16 -3.59
N VAL A 34 0.60 -4.19 -3.05
CA VAL A 34 0.17 -2.78 -2.99
C VAL A 34 0.13 -2.11 -4.37
N ASN A 35 1.05 -2.48 -5.27
CA ASN A 35 1.06 -1.96 -6.63
C ASN A 35 0.15 -2.76 -7.60
N GLY A 36 -0.47 -3.85 -7.13
CA GLY A 36 -1.37 -4.71 -7.90
C GLY A 36 -0.69 -5.68 -8.88
N ALA A 37 0.63 -5.87 -8.79
CA ALA A 37 1.35 -6.86 -9.59
C ALA A 37 1.08 -8.29 -9.10
N GLU A 38 0.93 -8.47 -7.78
CA GLU A 38 0.55 -9.73 -7.18
C GLU A 38 -0.98 -9.86 -7.10
N LEU A 39 -1.52 -10.86 -7.81
CA LEU A 39 -2.95 -11.15 -7.84
C LEU A 39 -3.33 -12.18 -6.79
N SER A 40 -4.62 -12.16 -6.38
CA SER A 40 -5.17 -13.18 -5.51
C SER A 40 -4.98 -14.59 -6.10
N PRO A 41 -4.64 -15.61 -5.29
CA PRO A 41 -4.38 -16.96 -5.77
C PRO A 41 -5.68 -17.72 -6.11
N GLU A 42 -6.47 -17.23 -7.07
CA GLU A 42 -7.80 -17.77 -7.43
C GLU A 42 -7.79 -19.23 -7.92
N LYS A 43 -6.63 -19.76 -8.33
CA LYS A 43 -6.47 -21.10 -8.94
C LYS A 43 -5.29 -21.89 -8.38
N ALA A 44 -4.88 -21.58 -7.16
CA ALA A 44 -3.79 -22.29 -6.49
C ALA A 44 -4.14 -23.77 -6.22
N GLU A 45 -3.12 -24.64 -6.22
CA GLU A 45 -3.26 -26.05 -5.83
C GLU A 45 -3.71 -26.18 -4.37
N ASN A 46 -3.22 -25.29 -3.48
CA ASN A 46 -3.61 -25.19 -2.07
C ASN A 46 -4.41 -23.89 -1.81
N LEU A 47 -5.53 -23.72 -2.51
CA LEU A 47 -6.35 -22.50 -2.51
C LEU A 47 -6.60 -21.90 -1.11
N ASP A 48 -6.95 -22.71 -0.10
CA ASP A 48 -7.27 -22.21 1.24
C ASP A 48 -6.06 -21.65 1.99
N GLU A 49 -4.90 -22.31 1.88
CA GLU A 49 -3.66 -21.87 2.54
C GLU A 49 -3.09 -20.62 1.86
N ASP A 50 -3.00 -20.65 0.53
CA ASP A 50 -2.49 -19.53 -0.26
C ASP A 50 -3.38 -18.29 -0.11
N LEU A 51 -4.70 -18.47 -0.08
CA LEU A 51 -5.64 -17.37 0.14
C LEU A 51 -5.51 -16.79 1.56
N ARG A 52 -5.28 -17.65 2.57
CA ARG A 52 -5.07 -17.19 3.95
C ARG A 52 -3.76 -16.41 4.09
N GLU A 53 -2.69 -16.89 3.47
CA GLU A 53 -1.40 -16.20 3.45
C GLU A 53 -1.51 -14.86 2.72
N TYR A 54 -2.13 -14.84 1.54
CA TYR A 54 -2.37 -13.62 0.77
C TYR A 54 -3.16 -12.58 1.58
N LYS A 55 -4.26 -12.98 2.22
CA LYS A 55 -5.05 -12.10 3.11
C LYS A 55 -4.23 -11.59 4.29
N SER A 56 -3.38 -12.42 4.88
CA SER A 56 -2.48 -12.00 5.96
C SER A 56 -1.51 -10.91 5.50
N ARG A 57 -0.92 -11.06 4.31
CA ARG A 57 -0.02 -10.07 3.70
C ARG A 57 -0.77 -8.78 3.31
N CYS A 58 -2.00 -8.88 2.82
CA CYS A 58 -2.87 -7.71 2.57
C CYS A 58 -3.12 -6.91 3.87
N ASN A 59 -3.54 -7.59 4.94
CA ASN A 59 -3.78 -6.95 6.24
C ASN A 59 -2.50 -6.30 6.79
N MET A 60 -1.35 -6.95 6.61
CA MET A 60 -0.05 -6.40 7.00
C MET A 60 0.28 -5.11 6.23
N ALA A 61 0.09 -5.10 4.90
CA ALA A 61 0.33 -3.94 4.06
C ALA A 61 -0.55 -2.75 4.47
N ILE A 62 -1.86 -2.97 4.64
CA ILE A 62 -2.82 -1.93 5.07
C ILE A 62 -2.44 -1.39 6.45
N SER A 63 -2.12 -2.27 7.40
CA SER A 63 -1.74 -1.89 8.77
C SER A 63 -0.47 -1.04 8.80
N LEU A 64 0.55 -1.42 8.02
CA LEU A 64 1.80 -0.66 7.93
C LEU A 64 1.58 0.73 7.35
N ILE A 65 0.79 0.83 6.28
CA ILE A 65 0.41 2.12 5.70
C ILE A 65 -0.33 2.96 6.74
N TYR A 66 -1.40 2.43 7.34
CA TYR A 66 -2.22 3.13 8.32
C TYR A 66 -1.44 3.67 9.53
N LEU A 67 -0.50 2.87 10.06
CA LEU A 67 0.29 3.26 11.24
C LEU A 67 1.33 4.35 10.94
N ASN A 68 1.72 4.50 9.69
CA ASN A 68 2.67 5.50 9.20
C ASN A 68 2.00 6.73 8.58
N ILE A 69 0.72 6.94 8.87
CA ILE A 69 -0.03 8.13 8.48
C ILE A 69 -0.43 8.91 9.74
N GLU A 70 -0.35 10.25 9.68
CA GLU A 70 -0.86 11.11 10.74
C GLU A 70 -2.37 10.91 10.92
N LYS A 71 -2.86 11.11 12.15
CA LYS A 71 -4.25 10.78 12.50
C LYS A 71 -5.28 11.48 11.59
N ASP A 72 -4.99 12.70 11.18
CA ASP A 72 -5.90 13.54 10.38
C ASP A 72 -6.19 12.98 8.99
N TYR A 73 -5.30 12.13 8.45
CA TYR A 73 -5.43 11.54 7.11
C TYR A 73 -5.85 10.07 7.13
N ARG A 74 -5.98 9.44 8.30
CA ARG A 74 -6.40 8.03 8.40
C ARG A 74 -7.80 7.79 7.84
N LYS A 75 -8.69 8.78 8.00
CA LYS A 75 -10.05 8.77 7.42
C LYS A 75 -10.07 8.62 5.90
N VAL A 76 -8.97 8.93 5.20
CA VAL A 76 -8.86 8.76 3.74
C VAL A 76 -8.90 7.27 3.36
N ILE A 77 -8.44 6.39 4.25
CA ILE A 77 -8.25 4.96 3.94
C ILE A 77 -8.99 4.01 4.89
N GLU A 78 -9.69 4.51 5.91
CA GLU A 78 -10.22 3.67 7.01
C GLU A 78 -11.27 2.64 6.59
N THR A 79 -11.96 2.86 5.47
CA THR A 79 -13.02 1.96 4.96
C THR A 79 -12.51 0.97 3.92
N PHE A 80 -11.22 1.00 3.56
CA PHE A 80 -10.67 0.16 2.51
C PHE A 80 -10.03 -1.11 3.08
N GLU A 81 -10.43 -2.25 2.52
CA GLU A 81 -9.88 -3.58 2.84
C GLU A 81 -8.94 -4.10 1.73
N ASP A 82 -8.75 -3.33 0.67
CA ASP A 82 -7.89 -3.65 -0.47
C ASP A 82 -6.63 -2.77 -0.44
N PRO A 83 -5.41 -3.36 -0.40
CA PRO A 83 -4.17 -2.59 -0.33
C PRO A 83 -3.91 -1.66 -1.53
N VAL A 84 -4.35 -2.05 -2.74
CA VAL A 84 -4.22 -1.23 -3.96
C VAL A 84 -5.14 -0.01 -3.86
N LEU A 85 -6.37 -0.20 -3.38
CA LEU A 85 -7.30 0.90 -3.17
C LEU A 85 -6.81 1.86 -2.07
N VAL A 86 -6.25 1.34 -0.97
CA VAL A 86 -5.61 2.15 0.09
C VAL A 86 -4.52 3.04 -0.51
N TRP A 87 -3.60 2.48 -1.29
CA TRP A 87 -2.50 3.23 -1.90
C TRP A 87 -3.01 4.29 -2.89
N THR A 88 -3.97 3.90 -3.73
CA THR A 88 -4.56 4.77 -4.76
C THR A 88 -5.36 5.91 -4.15
N ALA A 89 -6.09 5.66 -3.06
CA ALA A 89 -6.86 6.69 -2.34
C ALA A 89 -5.93 7.78 -1.77
N LEU A 90 -4.80 7.39 -1.18
CA LEU A 90 -3.78 8.35 -0.72
C LEU A 90 -3.18 9.13 -1.88
N ALA A 91 -2.80 8.45 -2.97
CA ALA A 91 -2.29 9.11 -4.16
C ALA A 91 -3.26 10.17 -4.71
N LYS A 92 -4.54 9.82 -4.82
CA LYS A 92 -5.59 10.72 -5.28
C LYS A 92 -5.82 11.89 -4.33
N TYR A 93 -5.79 11.65 -3.02
CA TYR A 93 -6.01 12.69 -2.01
C TYR A 93 -4.89 13.74 -2.00
N PHE A 94 -3.63 13.30 -2.01
CA PHE A 94 -2.47 14.19 -1.92
C PHE A 94 -1.95 14.69 -3.26
N ARG A 95 -2.34 14.05 -4.36
CA ARG A 95 -1.99 14.46 -5.74
C ARG A 95 -3.22 14.39 -6.66
N PRO A 96 -4.21 15.27 -6.47
CA PRO A 96 -5.43 15.27 -7.29
C PRO A 96 -5.15 15.46 -8.79
N ASP A 97 -4.09 16.18 -9.15
CA ASP A 97 -3.69 16.48 -10.53
C ASP A 97 -2.98 15.32 -11.24
N SER A 98 -2.68 14.22 -10.53
CA SER A 98 -1.95 13.07 -11.09
C SER A 98 -2.84 12.07 -11.84
N GLN A 99 -4.11 12.39 -12.10
CA GLN A 99 -4.98 11.59 -12.99
C GLN A 99 -4.43 11.47 -14.43
N SER A 100 -3.36 12.21 -14.78
CA SER A 100 -2.63 12.06 -16.04
C SER A 100 -1.63 10.89 -16.10
N PHE A 101 -1.42 10.10 -15.03
CA PHE A 101 -0.68 8.84 -15.13
C PHE A 101 -1.65 7.67 -15.30
N HIS A 102 -2.32 7.69 -16.46
CA HIS A 102 -2.83 6.48 -17.09
C HIS A 102 -1.78 5.36 -16.97
N MET A 103 -2.24 4.17 -16.55
CA MET A 103 -1.67 2.86 -16.85
C MET A 103 -0.68 2.89 -18.04
N LYS A 104 0.61 3.12 -17.80
CA LYS A 104 1.67 2.80 -18.75
C LYS A 104 2.95 2.48 -18.00
N ILE A 105 3.20 1.18 -17.91
CA ILE A 105 4.48 0.55 -18.24
C ILE A 105 5.70 1.12 -17.50
N PHE A 106 6.20 0.36 -16.55
CA PHE A 106 7.64 0.14 -16.48
C PHE A 106 7.87 -1.35 -16.75
N PHE A 107 8.63 -1.61 -17.83
CA PHE A 107 9.11 -2.92 -18.25
C PHE A 107 10.03 -3.54 -17.19
#